data_AF-A0AAW5C0U1-F1
#
_entry.id   AF-A0AAW5C0U1-F1
#
_cell.length_a   1.000
_cell.length_b   1.000
_cell.length_c   1.000
_cell.angle_alpha   90.00
_cell.angle_beta   90.00
_cell.angle_gamma   90.00
#
_symmetry.space_group_name_H-M   'P 1'
#
loop_
_entity.id
_entity.type
_entity.pdbx_description
1 polymer ?
#
loop_
_entity_poly.entity_id
_entity_poly.type
_entity_poly.pdbx_seq_one_letter_code
_entity_poly.pdbx_strand_id
1 'polypeptide(L)'
;MADKDFQVRNSTIDFLVFTKQNSTDSIQVRVHDENVWLTQKSMAQLFECSIDNISLHLKNIFKDGELVPEAVIEESSATASDGKQYKTKFYNLDAVISVGYRINSLRATQFRQWATKVLRTYTVQG
;
A
#
# COMPACT_ATOMS: atom_id res chain seq x y z
N MET A 1 24.15 -18.36 21.12
CA MET A 1 22.70 -18.59 21.33
C MET A 1 21.99 -17.54 20.50
N ALA A 2 21.83 -17.83 19.21
CA ALA A 2 21.22 -16.95 18.24
C ALA A 2 19.93 -17.63 17.82
N ASP A 3 18.78 -17.07 18.19
CA ASP A 3 17.61 -17.14 17.33
C ASP A 3 16.50 -16.23 17.87
N LYS A 4 16.07 -15.28 17.02
CA LYS A 4 14.70 -14.77 16.86
C LYS A 4 14.72 -13.57 15.89
N ASP A 5 15.17 -13.83 14.66
CA ASP A 5 14.76 -12.98 13.53
C ASP A 5 13.38 -13.48 13.09
N PHE A 6 12.34 -12.92 13.70
CA PHE A 6 10.95 -13.28 13.38
C PHE A 6 10.59 -12.79 11.97
N GLN A 7 9.85 -13.63 11.25
CA GLN A 7 9.61 -13.57 9.81
C GLN A 7 8.71 -12.40 9.35
N VAL A 8 9.22 -11.16 9.29
CA VAL A 8 8.51 -10.05 8.63
C VAL A 8 8.82 -9.99 7.12
N ARG A 9 9.65 -10.90 6.60
CA ARG A 9 10.06 -10.94 5.19
C ARG A 9 8.96 -11.38 4.22
N ASN A 10 7.92 -12.10 4.65
CA ASN A 10 7.09 -12.84 3.70
C ASN A 10 5.93 -12.00 3.10
N SER A 11 5.19 -11.20 3.88
CA SER A 11 4.08 -10.36 3.35
C SER A 11 4.55 -9.20 2.47
N THR A 12 5.63 -8.52 2.87
CA THR A 12 6.21 -7.39 2.11
C THR A 12 6.83 -7.85 0.79
N ILE A 13 7.56 -8.97 0.78
CA ILE A 13 8.10 -9.55 -0.46
C ILE A 13 6.97 -9.97 -1.39
N ASP A 14 5.94 -10.66 -0.87
CA ASP A 14 4.78 -11.06 -1.66
C ASP A 14 4.08 -9.87 -2.32
N PHE A 15 3.96 -8.74 -1.61
CA PHE A 15 3.37 -7.52 -2.16
C PHE A 15 4.26 -6.93 -3.28
N LEU A 16 5.58 -6.85 -3.06
CA LEU A 16 6.50 -6.38 -4.09
C LEU A 16 6.49 -7.28 -5.33
N VAL A 17 6.38 -8.60 -5.15
CA VAL A 17 6.23 -9.55 -6.26
C VAL A 17 4.90 -9.33 -6.98
N PHE A 18 3.80 -9.14 -6.26
CA PHE A 18 2.49 -8.82 -6.84
C PHE A 18 2.56 -7.54 -7.67
N THR A 19 3.13 -6.46 -7.16
CA THR A 19 3.24 -5.19 -7.90
C THR A 19 4.13 -5.34 -9.13
N LYS A 20 5.26 -6.05 -9.05
CA LYS A 20 6.18 -6.30 -10.17
C LYS A 20 5.53 -7.13 -11.29
N GLN A 21 4.71 -8.12 -10.96
CA GLN A 21 4.04 -8.96 -11.96
C GLN A 21 2.92 -8.21 -12.71
N ASN A 22 2.34 -7.19 -12.10
CA ASN A 22 1.12 -6.56 -12.61
C ASN A 22 1.35 -5.21 -13.31
N SER A 23 2.54 -4.61 -13.23
CA SER A 23 2.78 -3.25 -13.72
C SER A 23 3.85 -3.25 -14.82
N THR A 24 3.52 -2.79 -16.04
CA THR A 24 4.50 -2.50 -17.10
C THR A 24 5.30 -1.24 -16.79
N ASP A 25 4.68 -0.29 -16.07
CA ASP A 25 5.33 0.89 -15.50
C ASP A 25 5.74 0.64 -14.05
N SER A 26 6.93 1.08 -13.66
CA SER A 26 7.43 0.91 -12.30
C SER A 26 6.58 1.73 -11.31
N ILE A 27 5.72 1.07 -10.53
CA ILE A 27 5.02 1.70 -9.40
C ILE A 27 6.06 2.12 -8.37
N GLN A 28 6.04 3.39 -7.94
CA GLN A 28 6.91 3.87 -6.89
C GLN A 28 6.43 3.34 -5.53
N VAL A 29 7.21 2.44 -4.95
CA VAL A 29 6.98 1.83 -3.64
C VAL A 29 8.17 2.14 -2.75
N ARG A 30 7.92 2.60 -1.51
CA ARG A 30 8.94 2.73 -0.47
C ARG A 30 8.79 1.58 0.53
N VAL A 31 9.91 1.03 0.97
CA VAL A 31 9.96 -0.02 1.99
C VAL A 31 10.80 0.49 3.14
N HIS A 32 10.19 0.62 4.31
CA HIS A 32 10.83 1.09 5.53
C HIS A 32 10.02 0.64 6.75
N ASP A 33 10.68 0.46 7.89
CA ASP A 33 10.09 -0.04 9.13
C ASP A 33 9.21 -1.27 8.93
N GLU A 34 9.73 -2.19 8.11
CA GLU A 34 9.10 -3.44 7.73
C GLU A 34 7.71 -3.30 7.04
N ASN A 35 7.36 -2.08 6.64
CA ASN A 35 6.11 -1.74 6.01
C ASN A 35 6.33 -1.27 4.56
N VAL A 36 5.23 -1.22 3.81
CA VAL A 36 5.18 -0.77 2.43
C VAL A 36 4.40 0.53 2.36
N TRP A 37 4.98 1.52 1.70
CA TRP A 37 4.48 2.87 1.66
C TRP A 37 4.25 3.33 0.22
N LEU A 38 3.02 3.73 -0.09
CA LEU A 38 2.60 4.19 -1.42
C LEU A 38 2.04 5.61 -1.35
N THR A 39 2.27 6.39 -2.39
CA THR A 39 1.52 7.65 -2.60
C THR A 39 0.13 7.35 -3.16
N GLN A 40 -0.79 8.31 -3.11
CA GLN A 40 -2.08 8.16 -3.81
C GLN A 40 -1.90 7.94 -5.32
N LYS A 41 -0.87 8.55 -5.92
CA LYS A 41 -0.52 8.32 -7.33
C LYS A 41 -0.08 6.87 -7.56
N SER A 42 0.76 6.32 -6.70
CA SER A 42 1.18 4.91 -6.77
C SER A 42 -0.01 3.95 -6.60
N MET A 43 -0.93 4.26 -5.68
CA MET A 43 -2.16 3.46 -5.50
C MET A 43 -3.09 3.53 -6.72
N ALA A 44 -3.23 4.70 -7.32
CA ALA A 44 -4.01 4.89 -8.54
C ALA A 44 -3.45 4.06 -9.71
N GLN A 45 -2.12 3.99 -9.84
CA GLN A 45 -1.46 3.11 -10.80
C GLN A 45 -1.67 1.64 -10.47
N LEU A 46 -1.48 1.26 -9.20
CA LEU A 46 -1.66 -0.12 -8.72
C LEU A 46 -3.05 -0.67 -9.02
N PHE A 47 -4.07 0.14 -8.80
CA PHE A 47 -5.47 -0.27 -8.93
C PHE A 47 -6.11 0.15 -10.25
N GLU A 48 -5.35 0.73 -11.19
CA GLU A 48 -5.84 1.24 -12.47
C GLU A 48 -7.10 2.12 -12.30
N CYS A 49 -7.02 3.13 -11.44
CA CYS A 49 -8.10 4.10 -11.21
C CYS A 49 -7.57 5.53 -11.11
N SER A 50 -8.46 6.51 -10.95
CA SER A 50 -8.05 7.91 -10.75
C SER A 50 -7.53 8.17 -9.34
N ILE A 51 -6.65 9.16 -9.20
CA ILE A 51 -6.17 9.66 -7.89
C ILE A 51 -7.33 10.21 -7.06
N ASP A 52 -8.33 10.83 -7.71
CA ASP A 52 -9.53 11.33 -7.03
C ASP A 52 -10.34 10.20 -6.38
N ASN A 53 -10.40 9.04 -7.04
CA ASN A 53 -11.06 7.87 -6.47
C ASN A 53 -10.32 7.34 -5.23
N ILE A 54 -8.98 7.32 -5.28
CA ILE A 54 -8.14 7.00 -4.11
C ILE A 54 -8.42 7.99 -2.97
N SER A 55 -8.43 9.29 -3.26
CA SER A 55 -8.72 10.35 -2.29
C SER A 55 -10.09 10.20 -1.66
N LEU A 56 -11.11 9.87 -2.45
CA LEU A 56 -12.47 9.64 -1.98
C LEU A 56 -12.52 8.46 -1.00
N HIS A 57 -11.91 7.34 -1.35
CA HIS A 57 -11.90 6.15 -0.48
C HIS A 57 -11.14 6.39 0.81
N LEU A 58 -9.95 7.01 0.77
CA LEU A 58 -9.19 7.38 1.97
C LEU A 58 -9.99 8.30 2.89
N LYS A 59 -10.63 9.34 2.32
CA LYS A 59 -11.49 10.25 3.08
C LYS A 59 -12.60 9.50 3.81
N ASN A 60 -13.25 8.55 3.14
CA ASN A 60 -14.32 7.76 3.74
C ASN A 60 -13.77 6.81 4.81
N ILE A 61 -12.66 6.11 4.56
CA ILE A 61 -12.00 5.22 5.54
C ILE A 61 -11.72 5.97 6.85
N PHE A 62 -11.16 7.18 6.78
CA PHE A 62 -10.88 7.98 7.98
C PHE A 62 -12.14 8.53 8.63
N LYS A 63 -13.13 8.96 7.82
CA LYS A 63 -14.42 9.44 8.33
C LYS A 63 -15.18 8.33 9.08
N ASP A 64 -15.11 7.11 8.58
CA ASP A 64 -15.77 5.93 9.14
C ASP A 64 -15.04 5.41 10.39
N GLY A 65 -13.83 5.94 10.69
CA GLY A 65 -13.00 5.49 11.80
C GLY A 65 -12.37 4.10 11.60
N GLU A 66 -12.35 3.59 10.35
CA GLU A 66 -11.74 2.30 10.04
C GLU A 66 -10.22 2.34 10.26
N LEU A 67 -9.58 3.45 9.89
CA LEU A 67 -8.16 3.71 10.14
C LEU A 67 -7.97 5.06 10.82
N VAL A 68 -6.90 5.15 11.61
CA VAL A 68 -6.45 6.40 12.25
C VAL A 68 -5.37 7.02 11.37
N PRO A 69 -5.55 8.25 10.82
CA PRO A 69 -4.60 8.88 9.90
C PRO A 69 -3.15 8.88 10.40
N GLU A 70 -2.94 9.17 11.68
CA GLU A 70 -1.61 9.26 12.31
C GLU A 70 -0.86 7.93 12.35
N ALA A 71 -1.58 6.80 12.26
CA ALA A 71 -0.99 5.47 12.26
C ALA A 71 -0.62 4.96 10.86
N VAL A 72 -1.23 5.54 9.81
CA VAL A 72 -1.13 5.02 8.44
C VAL A 72 -0.61 6.02 7.42
N ILE A 73 -0.33 7.27 7.84
CA ILE A 73 0.17 8.34 6.97
C ILE A 73 1.54 8.82 7.44
N GLU A 74 2.49 8.88 6.51
CA GLU A 74 3.75 9.58 6.68
C GLU A 74 3.85 10.77 5.72
N GLU A 75 4.40 11.89 6.19
CA GLU A 75 4.73 13.04 5.34
C GLU A 75 6.22 13.04 5.00
N SER A 76 6.54 13.05 3.71
CA SER A 76 7.91 13.23 3.23
C SER A 76 8.02 14.56 2.49
N SER A 77 8.92 15.42 2.97
CA SER A 77 9.22 16.69 2.31
C SER A 77 10.20 16.44 1.17
N ALA A 78 9.76 16.65 -0.07
CA ALA A 78 10.66 16.77 -1.21
C ALA A 78 10.86 18.25 -1.52
N THR A 79 12.12 18.70 -1.53
CA THR A 79 12.46 20.05 -2.01
C THR A 79 12.51 19.98 -3.53
N ALA A 80 11.57 20.65 -4.20
CA ALA A 80 11.59 20.76 -5.65
C ALA A 80 12.72 21.69 -6.11
N SER A 81 13.12 21.55 -7.37
CA SER A 81 14.16 22.37 -8.01
C SER A 81 13.84 23.87 -8.06
N ASP A 82 12.59 24.26 -7.78
CA ASP A 82 12.13 25.65 -7.65
C ASP A 82 12.19 26.18 -6.20
N GLY A 83 12.75 25.41 -5.26
CA GLY A 83 12.86 25.77 -3.85
C GLY A 83 11.58 25.59 -3.03
N LYS A 84 10.49 25.10 -3.62
CA LYS A 84 9.24 24.82 -2.90
C LYS A 84 9.28 23.44 -2.26
N GLN A 85 8.86 23.36 -1.00
CA GLN A 85 8.62 22.09 -0.33
C GLN A 85 7.23 21.58 -0.69
N TYR A 86 7.17 20.45 -1.37
CA TYR A 86 5.94 19.70 -1.55
C TYR A 86 5.88 18.60 -0.50
N LYS A 87 4.90 18.69 0.39
CA LYS A 87 4.57 17.62 1.32
C LYS A 87 3.89 16.50 0.54
N THR A 88 4.58 15.38 0.38
CA THR A 88 4.02 14.18 -0.22
C THR A 88 3.59 13.23 0.89
N LYS A 89 2.32 12.83 0.88
CA LYS A 89 1.79 11.83 1.81
C LYS A 89 2.02 10.42 1.28
N PHE A 90 2.54 9.58 2.15
CA PHE A 90 2.69 8.15 1.96
C PHE A 90 1.70 7.42 2.86
N TYR A 91 1.14 6.34 2.34
CA TYR A 91 0.13 5.53 2.99
C TYR A 91 0.69 4.12 3.14
N ASN A 92 0.59 3.56 4.34
CA ASN A 92 1.14 2.24 4.66
C ASN A 92 0.31 1.11 4.02
N LEU A 93 0.73 -0.14 4.26
CA LEU A 93 0.05 -1.31 3.70
C LEU A 93 -1.42 -1.43 4.13
N ASP A 94 -1.77 -1.05 5.36
CA ASP A 94 -3.15 -1.12 5.85
C ASP A 94 -4.07 -0.21 5.04
N ALA A 95 -3.64 1.04 4.80
CA ALA A 95 -4.37 1.98 3.96
C ALA A 95 -4.48 1.49 2.51
N VAL A 96 -3.42 0.88 1.96
CA VAL A 96 -3.43 0.29 0.60
C VAL A 96 -4.43 -0.87 0.52
N ILE A 97 -4.46 -1.73 1.54
CA ILE A 97 -5.41 -2.85 1.65
C ILE A 97 -6.84 -2.31 1.70
N SER A 98 -7.16 -1.42 2.67
CA SER A 98 -8.50 -0.85 2.83
C SER A 98 -9.01 -0.19 1.54
N VAL A 99 -8.15 0.57 0.86
CA VAL A 99 -8.49 1.19 -0.43
C VAL A 99 -8.71 0.11 -1.52
N GLY A 100 -7.83 -0.88 -1.62
CA GLY A 100 -7.94 -1.97 -2.58
C GLY A 100 -9.20 -2.81 -2.43
N TYR A 101 -9.78 -2.89 -1.23
CA TYR A 101 -11.07 -3.54 -1.00
C TYR A 101 -12.28 -2.69 -1.42
N ARG A 102 -12.15 -1.36 -1.43
CA ARG A 102 -13.24 -0.44 -1.82
C ARG A 102 -13.26 -0.11 -3.32
N ILE A 103 -12.16 -0.35 -4.05
CA ILE A 103 -12.08 -0.09 -5.50
C ILE A 103 -12.68 -1.23 -6.32
N ASN A 104 -13.50 -0.85 -7.31
CA ASN A 104 -14.03 -1.75 -8.32
C ASN A 104 -13.22 -1.67 -9.62
N SER A 105 -12.10 -2.40 -9.67
CA SER A 105 -11.29 -2.57 -10.88
C SER A 105 -10.79 -4.01 -11.01
N LEU A 106 -10.34 -4.38 -12.20
CA LEU A 106 -9.72 -5.70 -12.44
C LEU A 106 -8.49 -5.88 -11.55
N ARG A 107 -7.64 -4.85 -11.45
CA ARG A 107 -6.44 -4.87 -10.59
C ARG A 107 -6.77 -4.96 -9.11
N ALA A 108 -7.77 -4.23 -8.64
CA ALA A 108 -8.25 -4.35 -7.26
C ALA A 108 -8.78 -5.76 -6.97
N THR A 109 -9.44 -6.40 -7.96
CA THR A 109 -9.88 -7.79 -7.84
C THR A 109 -8.71 -8.77 -7.72
N GLN A 110 -7.69 -8.62 -8.59
CA GLN A 110 -6.47 -9.42 -8.53
C GLN A 110 -5.72 -9.22 -7.21
N PHE A 111 -5.65 -7.98 -6.73
CA PHE A 111 -5.08 -7.65 -5.43
C PHE A 111 -5.80 -8.37 -4.29
N ARG A 112 -7.14 -8.33 -4.24
CA ARG A 112 -7.92 -9.07 -3.23
C ARG A 112 -7.72 -10.58 -3.30
N GLN A 113 -7.63 -11.15 -4.51
CA GLN A 113 -7.33 -12.58 -4.70
C GLN A 113 -5.94 -12.93 -4.16
N TRP A 114 -4.93 -12.11 -4.48
CA TRP A 114 -3.58 -12.24 -3.95
C TRP A 114 -3.58 -12.15 -2.41
N ALA A 115 -4.15 -11.09 -1.83
CA ALA A 115 -4.21 -10.90 -0.39
C ALA A 115 -4.89 -12.09 0.32
N THR A 116 -5.98 -12.60 -0.25
CA THR A 116 -6.67 -13.78 0.29
C THR A 116 -5.81 -15.04 0.19
N LYS A 117 -5.04 -15.21 -0.90
CA LYS A 117 -4.10 -16.33 -1.05
C LYS A 117 -2.97 -16.26 -0.03
N VAL A 118 -2.41 -15.07 0.19
CA VAL A 118 -1.40 -14.81 1.21
C VAL A 118 -1.94 -15.22 2.58
N LEU A 119 -3.09 -14.69 3.01
CA LEU A 119 -3.73 -15.04 4.28
C LEU A 119 -3.99 -16.55 4.44
N ARG A 120 -4.49 -17.22 3.39
CA ARG A 120 -4.69 -18.68 3.40
C ARG A 120 -3.39 -19.44 3.59
N THR A 121 -2.31 -18.98 2.97
CA THR A 121 -0.99 -19.62 3.06
C THR A 121 -0.50 -19.60 4.51
N TYR A 122 -0.60 -18.46 5.21
CA TYR A 122 -0.25 -18.37 6.63
C TYR A 122 -1.17 -19.19 7.54
N THR A 123 -2.45 -19.34 7.18
CA THR A 123 -3.40 -20.09 8.02
C THR A 123 -3.19 -21.61 7.89
N VAL A 124 -2.76 -22.09 6.71
CA VAL A 124 -2.58 -23.53 6.43
C VAL A 124 -1.17 -24.02 6.77
N GLN A 125 -0.16 -23.16 6.65
CA GLN A 125 1.27 -23.51 6.87
C GLN A 125 1.78 -23.15 8.28
N GLY A 126 0.88 -22.92 9.24
CA GLY A 126 1.19 -22.48 10.60
C GLY A 126 2.36 -23.21 11.26
#